data_AF-A0A2N8MR97-F1
#
_entry.id   AF-A0A2N8MR97-F1
#
_cell.length_a   1.000
_cell.length_b   1.000
_cell.length_c   1.000
_cell.angle_alpha   90.00
_cell.angle_beta   90.00
_cell.angle_gamma   90.00
#
_symmetry.space_group_name_H-M   'P 1'
#
loop_
_entity.id
_entity.type
_entity.pdbx_description
1 polymer ?
#
loop_
_entity_poly.entity_id
_entity_poly.type
_entity_poly.pdbx_seq_one_letter_code
_entity_poly.pdbx_strand_id
1 'polypeptide(L)'
;MAKTAGSGWQVGVSQTVPQSSAQVWDFLVGRDGVGIWLGPGAELGRELGEAYETANGTTGEIRGRSEGDKLRLTWRPKDWDHDSTLQITVSGTEQKTTFRFHQEWLAGADEREEQRAYWTEVAERVVAALAER
;
A
#
# COMPACT_ATOMS: atom_id res chain seq x y z
N MET A 1 -23.43 18.39 21.10
CA MET A 1 -23.02 17.50 20.00
C MET A 1 -21.68 17.96 19.47
N ALA A 2 -20.63 17.14 19.56
CA ALA A 2 -19.41 17.18 18.75
C ALA A 2 -18.47 16.06 19.27
N LYS A 3 -18.73 14.80 18.91
CA LYS A 3 -17.73 13.74 19.04
C LYS A 3 -16.96 13.81 17.74
N THR A 4 -15.82 14.50 17.73
CA THR A 4 -14.84 14.34 16.67
C THR A 4 -14.54 12.83 16.59
N ALA A 5 -14.97 12.18 15.51
CA ALA A 5 -14.49 10.85 15.19
C ALA A 5 -12.98 10.99 15.11
N GLY A 6 -12.27 10.47 16.13
CA GLY A 6 -10.84 10.69 16.27
C GLY A 6 -10.17 10.31 14.97
N SER A 7 -9.32 11.19 14.44
CA SER A 7 -8.39 10.81 13.37
C SER A 7 -7.70 9.54 13.84
N GLY A 8 -8.04 8.41 13.24
CA GLY A 8 -7.41 7.14 13.56
C GLY A 8 -5.90 7.26 13.40
N TRP A 9 -5.17 6.37 14.03
CA TRP A 9 -3.72 6.35 13.91
C TRP A 9 -3.34 6.14 12.44
N GLN A 10 -2.17 6.65 12.07
CA GLN A 10 -1.64 6.54 10.71
C GLN A 10 -0.17 6.16 10.71
N VAL A 11 0.24 5.50 9.63
CA VAL A 11 1.61 5.12 9.36
C VAL A 11 1.94 5.43 7.91
N GLY A 12 3.14 5.97 7.68
CA GLY A 12 3.64 6.21 6.34
C GLY A 12 5.08 5.73 6.21
N VAL A 13 5.32 4.84 5.26
CA VAL A 13 6.67 4.38 4.88
C VAL A 13 6.92 4.82 3.46
N SER A 14 8.03 5.52 3.24
CA SER A 14 8.44 5.98 1.91
C SER A 14 9.87 5.56 1.62
N GLN A 15 10.12 5.20 0.36
CA GLN A 15 11.45 4.89 -0.15
C GLN A 15 11.68 5.63 -1.45
N THR A 16 12.95 5.91 -1.73
CA THR A 16 13.38 6.62 -2.93
C THR A 16 14.31 5.75 -3.74
N VAL A 17 14.05 5.65 -5.04
CA VAL A 17 14.74 4.75 -5.95
C VAL A 17 15.16 5.48 -7.25
N PRO A 18 16.25 5.08 -7.91
CA PRO A 18 16.75 5.74 -9.14
C PRO A 18 15.94 5.42 -10.42
N GLN A 19 14.84 4.69 -10.31
CA GLN A 19 13.95 4.31 -11.41
C GLN A 19 12.94 5.43 -11.74
N SER A 20 12.39 5.39 -12.95
CA SER A 20 11.36 6.35 -13.40
C SER A 20 10.04 6.13 -12.68
N SER A 21 9.24 7.20 -12.54
CA SER A 21 7.95 7.11 -11.85
C SER A 21 6.99 6.14 -12.52
N ALA A 22 7.02 6.08 -13.85
CA ALA A 22 6.25 5.12 -14.64
C ALA A 22 6.67 3.66 -14.35
N GLN A 23 7.97 3.38 -14.29
CA GLN A 23 8.47 2.04 -14.01
C GLN A 23 8.13 1.59 -12.59
N VAL A 24 8.30 2.48 -11.60
CA VAL A 24 7.95 2.19 -10.20
C VAL A 24 6.45 1.97 -10.05
N TRP A 25 5.63 2.80 -10.70
CA TRP A 25 4.18 2.66 -10.69
C TRP A 25 3.74 1.32 -11.29
N ASP A 26 4.18 1.02 -12.52
CA ASP A 26 3.84 -0.24 -13.21
C ASP A 26 4.28 -1.47 -12.40
N PHE A 27 5.45 -1.40 -11.76
CA PHE A 27 5.91 -2.45 -10.86
C PHE A 27 4.99 -2.63 -9.65
N LEU A 28 4.66 -1.54 -8.95
CA LEU A 28 3.87 -1.56 -7.71
C LEU A 28 2.45 -2.10 -7.93
N VAL A 29 1.79 -1.71 -9.01
CA VAL A 29 0.42 -2.17 -9.34
C VAL A 29 0.40 -3.40 -10.25
N GLY A 30 1.57 -3.83 -10.73
CA GLY A 30 1.77 -5.03 -11.51
C GLY A 30 1.88 -6.28 -10.64
N ARG A 31 1.90 -7.45 -11.29
CA ARG A 31 1.86 -8.75 -10.62
C ARG A 31 3.03 -8.97 -9.65
N ASP A 32 4.24 -8.53 -10.02
CA ASP A 32 5.42 -8.67 -9.16
C ASP A 32 5.31 -7.83 -7.89
N GLY A 33 5.00 -6.53 -8.01
CA GLY A 33 4.86 -5.65 -6.86
C GLY A 33 3.69 -6.06 -5.97
N VAL A 34 2.53 -6.33 -6.56
CA VAL A 34 1.36 -6.88 -5.86
C VAL A 34 1.74 -8.16 -5.10
N GLY A 35 2.48 -9.07 -5.71
CA GLY A 35 2.97 -10.28 -5.05
C GLY A 35 3.89 -10.00 -3.84
N ILE A 36 4.57 -8.85 -3.80
CA ILE A 36 5.42 -8.44 -2.67
C ILE A 36 4.58 -7.85 -1.54
N TRP A 37 3.67 -6.91 -1.82
CA TRP A 37 2.99 -6.13 -0.78
C TRP A 37 1.60 -6.65 -0.40
N LEU A 38 0.89 -7.34 -1.29
CA LEU A 38 -0.30 -8.15 -0.96
C LEU A 38 0.07 -9.58 -0.57
N GLY A 39 1.24 -10.04 -0.99
CA GLY A 39 1.72 -11.39 -0.73
C GLY A 39 1.57 -12.33 -1.92
N PRO A 40 2.22 -13.50 -1.86
CA PRO A 40 2.38 -14.38 -3.00
C PRO A 40 1.03 -14.91 -3.50
N GLY A 41 0.82 -14.81 -4.81
CA GLY A 41 -0.42 -15.28 -5.46
C GLY A 41 -1.62 -14.35 -5.29
N ALA A 42 -1.47 -13.21 -4.61
CA ALA A 42 -2.51 -12.20 -4.58
C ALA A 42 -2.66 -11.55 -5.95
N GLU A 43 -3.90 -11.28 -6.34
CA GLU A 43 -4.25 -10.57 -7.56
C GLU A 43 -4.98 -9.29 -7.18
N LEU A 44 -4.46 -8.16 -7.65
CA LEU A 44 -5.13 -6.88 -7.50
C LEU A 44 -5.95 -6.62 -8.76
N GLY A 45 -7.23 -6.38 -8.53
CA GLY A 45 -8.16 -5.92 -9.53
C GLY A 45 -7.74 -4.64 -10.28
N ARG A 46 -8.49 -4.33 -11.34
CA ARG A 46 -8.35 -3.03 -12.04
C ARG A 46 -9.55 -2.13 -11.85
N GLU A 47 -10.67 -2.69 -11.42
CA GLU A 47 -11.94 -1.97 -11.32
C GLU A 47 -12.13 -1.34 -9.93
N LEU A 48 -12.78 -0.17 -9.90
CA LEU A 48 -13.16 0.45 -8.64
C LEU A 48 -14.27 -0.38 -7.98
N GLY A 49 -14.11 -0.67 -6.69
CA GLY A 49 -15.00 -1.55 -5.92
C GLY A 49 -14.65 -3.03 -6.03
N GLU A 50 -13.60 -3.39 -6.77
CA GLU A 50 -13.16 -4.77 -6.85
C GLU A 50 -12.47 -5.17 -5.54
N ALA A 51 -12.98 -6.26 -4.93
CA ALA A 51 -12.44 -6.83 -3.72
C ALA A 51 -11.24 -7.72 -4.02
N TYR A 52 -10.27 -7.75 -3.12
CA TYR A 52 -9.14 -8.66 -3.16
C TYR A 52 -9.02 -9.38 -1.81
N GLU A 53 -8.44 -10.57 -1.85
CA GLU A 53 -8.09 -11.35 -0.68
C GLU A 53 -6.66 -11.87 -0.84
N THR A 54 -5.87 -11.77 0.23
CA THR A 54 -4.50 -12.28 0.26
C THR A 54 -4.45 -13.66 0.90
N ALA A 55 -3.39 -14.42 0.63
CA ALA A 55 -3.17 -15.73 1.26
C ALA A 55 -3.10 -15.67 2.80
N ASN A 56 -2.77 -14.51 3.37
CA ASN A 56 -2.73 -14.28 4.81
C ASN A 56 -4.10 -13.92 5.40
N GLY A 57 -5.15 -13.88 4.58
CA GLY A 57 -6.52 -13.52 4.97
C GLY A 57 -6.76 -12.02 5.10
N THR A 58 -5.85 -11.17 4.61
CA THR A 58 -6.12 -9.74 4.49
C THR A 58 -7.09 -9.53 3.33
N THR A 59 -8.19 -8.86 3.61
CA THR A 59 -9.21 -8.49 2.61
C THR A 59 -9.21 -6.99 2.37
N GLY A 60 -9.63 -6.57 1.20
CA GLY A 60 -9.77 -5.16 0.87
C GLY A 60 -10.48 -4.92 -0.45
N GLU A 61 -10.70 -3.66 -0.78
CA GLU A 61 -11.40 -3.23 -1.99
C GLU A 61 -10.69 -2.02 -2.60
N ILE A 62 -10.61 -1.95 -3.92
CA ILE A 62 -10.08 -0.77 -4.60
C ILE A 62 -11.07 0.38 -4.47
N ARG A 63 -10.64 1.48 -3.85
CA ARG A 63 -11.47 2.69 -3.64
C ARG A 63 -11.16 3.81 -4.62
N GLY A 64 -9.98 3.79 -5.25
CA GLY A 64 -9.55 4.81 -6.19
C GLY A 64 -8.25 4.43 -6.85
N ARG A 65 -8.12 4.65 -8.16
CA ARG A 65 -6.87 4.43 -8.90
C ARG A 65 -6.66 5.59 -9.86
N SER A 66 -5.52 6.25 -9.70
CA SER A 66 -4.99 7.26 -10.60
C SER A 66 -3.71 6.71 -11.20
N GLU A 67 -3.76 6.33 -12.47
CA GLU A 67 -2.61 5.73 -13.16
C GLU A 67 -1.39 6.67 -13.13
N GLY A 68 -0.25 6.14 -12.70
CA GLY A 68 1.01 6.87 -12.57
C GLY A 68 1.18 7.70 -11.30
N ASP A 69 0.16 7.80 -10.44
CA ASP A 69 0.15 8.74 -9.32
C ASP A 69 -0.22 8.10 -7.98
N LYS A 70 -1.40 7.48 -7.89
CA LYS A 70 -1.96 7.05 -6.61
C LYS A 70 -2.93 5.89 -6.73
N LEU A 71 -2.77 4.90 -5.86
CA LEU A 71 -3.73 3.83 -5.63
C LEU A 71 -4.28 3.97 -4.22
N ARG A 72 -5.59 3.87 -4.06
CA ARG A 72 -6.29 3.86 -2.78
C ARG A 72 -7.15 2.62 -2.68
N LEU A 73 -7.06 1.94 -1.57
CA LEU A 73 -7.83 0.74 -1.27
C LEU A 73 -8.13 0.62 0.22
N THR A 74 -9.11 -0.20 0.57
CA THR A 74 -9.33 -0.61 1.96
C THR A 74 -8.41 -1.77 2.31
N TRP A 75 -7.94 -1.81 3.55
CA TRP A 75 -7.04 -2.84 4.04
C TRP A 75 -7.56 -3.33 5.38
N ARG A 76 -7.93 -4.62 5.45
CA ARG A 76 -8.40 -5.27 6.66
C ARG A 76 -7.69 -6.62 6.83
N PRO A 77 -6.67 -6.68 7.67
CA PRO A 77 -6.09 -7.93 8.15
C PRO A 77 -7.16 -8.82 8.76
N LYS A 78 -6.96 -10.14 8.70
CA LYS A 78 -7.92 -11.13 9.18
C LYS A 78 -8.35 -10.91 10.64
N ASP A 79 -7.43 -10.46 11.48
CA ASP A 79 -7.64 -10.29 12.92
C ASP A 79 -8.25 -8.93 13.29
N TRP A 80 -8.58 -8.08 12.29
CA TRP A 80 -9.17 -6.76 12.51
C TRP A 80 -10.68 -6.75 12.30
N ASP A 81 -11.41 -6.10 13.20
CA ASP A 81 -12.86 -5.87 13.09
C ASP A 81 -13.21 -4.57 12.33
N HIS A 82 -12.21 -3.80 11.90
CA HIS A 82 -12.40 -2.54 11.20
C HIS A 82 -11.53 -2.45 9.94
N ASP A 83 -11.99 -1.68 8.96
CA ASP A 83 -11.24 -1.38 7.76
C ASP A 83 -10.31 -0.19 7.99
N SER A 84 -9.08 -0.32 7.51
CA SER A 84 -8.17 0.80 7.33
C SER A 84 -8.12 1.24 5.87
N THR A 85 -7.61 2.44 5.60
CA THR A 85 -7.39 2.90 4.23
C THR A 85 -5.90 2.86 3.93
N LEU A 86 -5.50 2.08 2.92
CA LEU A 86 -4.14 2.11 2.36
C LEU A 86 -4.12 2.99 1.11
N GLN A 87 -3.10 3.83 1.04
CA GLN A 87 -2.78 4.70 -0.08
C GLN A 87 -1.34 4.43 -0.50
N ILE A 88 -1.18 4.08 -1.78
CA ILE A 88 0.13 3.94 -2.41
C ILE A 88 0.28 5.12 -3.34
N THR A 89 1.27 5.96 -3.11
CA THR A 89 1.55 7.13 -3.97
C THR A 89 2.94 7.02 -4.57
N VAL A 90 3.07 7.43 -5.81
CA VAL A 90 4.34 7.53 -6.53
C VAL A 90 4.53 8.98 -6.96
N SER A 91 5.69 9.54 -6.69
CA SER A 91 6.01 10.91 -7.06
C SER A 91 7.49 11.02 -7.39
N GLY A 92 7.80 11.54 -8.57
CA GLY A 92 9.17 11.59 -9.03
C GLY A 92 9.30 12.03 -10.48
N THR A 93 10.52 11.92 -10.98
CA THR A 93 10.90 12.20 -12.37
C THR A 93 11.35 10.91 -13.04
N GLU A 94 11.84 11.00 -14.28
CA GLU A 94 12.35 9.84 -15.02
C GLU A 94 13.63 9.23 -14.44
N GLN A 95 14.32 9.92 -13.53
CA GLN A 95 15.63 9.52 -12.99
C GLN A 95 15.60 9.20 -11.50
N LYS A 96 14.50 9.56 -10.82
CA LYS A 96 14.38 9.42 -9.37
C LYS A 96 12.93 9.46 -8.96
N THR A 97 12.52 8.44 -8.23
CA THR A 97 11.14 8.28 -7.81
C THR A 97 11.06 7.96 -6.33
N THR A 98 10.13 8.64 -5.66
CA THR A 98 9.75 8.32 -4.30
C THR A 98 8.38 7.66 -4.33
N PHE A 99 8.28 6.44 -3.80
CA PHE A 99 7.00 5.81 -3.54
C PHE A 99 6.73 5.79 -2.03
N ARG A 100 5.45 5.80 -1.67
CA ARG A 100 5.02 5.79 -0.27
C ARG A 100 3.82 4.90 -0.09
N PHE A 101 3.88 4.06 0.94
CA PHE A 101 2.75 3.37 1.52
C PHE A 101 2.26 4.19 2.71
N HIS A 102 1.03 4.66 2.66
CA HIS A 102 0.40 5.43 3.71
C HIS A 102 -0.90 4.75 4.13
N GLN A 103 -1.03 4.43 5.40
CA GLN A 103 -2.21 3.77 5.94
C GLN A 103 -2.80 4.58 7.08
N GLU A 104 -4.12 4.72 7.06
CA GLU A 104 -4.89 5.54 7.98
C GLU A 104 -6.08 4.74 8.53
N TRP A 105 -6.70 5.26 9.59
CA TRP A 105 -7.81 4.61 10.33
C TRP A 105 -7.40 3.39 11.16
N LEU A 106 -6.17 3.39 11.66
CA LEU A 106 -5.72 2.41 12.63
C LEU A 106 -6.34 2.70 14.01
N ALA A 107 -6.68 1.65 14.75
CA ALA A 107 -7.31 1.75 16.06
C ALA A 107 -6.34 2.18 17.17
N GLY A 108 -5.05 1.86 17.05
CA GLY A 108 -4.08 2.06 18.13
C GLY A 108 -2.61 2.12 17.74
N ALA A 109 -1.77 2.25 18.77
CA ALA A 109 -0.31 2.26 18.61
C ALA A 109 0.25 0.90 18.21
N ASP A 110 -0.28 -0.19 18.77
CA ASP A 110 0.13 -1.57 18.43
C ASP A 110 -0.06 -1.84 16.92
N GLU A 111 -1.27 -1.63 16.39
CA GLU A 111 -1.55 -1.79 14.95
C GLU A 111 -0.66 -0.89 14.09
N ARG A 112 -0.38 0.33 14.55
CA ARG A 112 0.54 1.24 13.85
C ARG A 112 1.95 0.69 13.82
N GLU A 113 2.45 0.11 14.89
CA GLU A 113 3.79 -0.48 14.95
C GLU A 113 3.88 -1.75 14.09
N GLU A 114 2.86 -2.61 14.14
CA GLU A 114 2.75 -3.80 13.29
C GLU A 114 2.73 -3.43 11.80
N GLN A 115 1.84 -2.52 11.40
CA GLN A 115 1.77 -2.06 10.01
C GLN A 115 3.04 -1.32 9.60
N ARG A 116 3.66 -0.55 10.49
CA ARG A 116 4.94 0.11 10.20
C ARG A 116 6.02 -0.92 9.86
N ALA A 117 6.15 -1.96 10.67
CA ALA A 117 7.12 -3.03 10.42
C ALA A 117 6.83 -3.72 9.08
N TYR A 118 5.58 -4.09 8.84
CA TYR A 118 5.14 -4.70 7.58
C TYR A 118 5.48 -3.83 6.36
N TRP A 119 5.09 -2.56 6.37
CA TRP A 119 5.34 -1.65 5.26
C TRP A 119 6.82 -1.31 5.08
N THR A 120 7.60 -1.29 6.16
CA THR A 120 9.06 -1.16 6.08
C THR A 120 9.66 -2.34 5.34
N GLU A 121 9.36 -3.57 5.75
CA GLU A 121 9.86 -4.77 5.08
C GLU A 121 9.41 -4.85 3.61
N VAL A 122 8.14 -4.54 3.36
CA VAL A 122 7.59 -4.49 2.00
C VAL A 122 8.34 -3.47 1.15
N ALA A 123 8.57 -2.27 1.67
CA ALA A 123 9.26 -1.22 0.93
C ALA A 123 10.71 -1.63 0.62
N GLU A 124 11.41 -2.29 1.55
CA GLU A 124 12.75 -2.84 1.30
C GLU A 124 12.76 -3.91 0.21
N ARG A 125 11.80 -4.84 0.23
CA ARG A 125 11.65 -5.87 -0.81
C ARG A 125 11.32 -5.26 -2.17
N VAL A 126 10.48 -4.23 -2.21
CA VAL A 126 10.18 -3.49 -3.44
C VAL A 126 11.43 -2.80 -3.99
N VAL A 127 12.21 -2.13 -3.13
CA VAL A 127 13.48 -1.49 -3.53
C VAL A 127 14.45 -2.53 -4.11
N ALA A 128 14.62 -3.67 -3.42
CA ALA A 128 15.49 -4.74 -3.88
C ALA A 128 15.05 -5.28 -5.25
N ALA A 129 13.77 -5.62 -5.41
CA ALA A 129 13.24 -6.14 -6.67
C ALA A 129 13.31 -5.11 -7.82
N LEU A 130 13.17 -3.82 -7.52
CA LEU A 130 13.38 -2.75 -8.51
C LEU A 130 14.85 -2.62 -8.90
N ALA A 131 15.79 -2.81 -7.97
CA ALA A 131 17.22 -2.74 -8.24
C ALA A 131 17.75 -3.89 -9.12
N GLU A 132 17.03 -5.01 -9.17
CA GLU A 132 17.33 -6.14 -10.06
C GLU A 132 16.80 -5.95 -11.49
N ARG A 133 16.17 -4.81 -11.79
CA ARG A 133 15.54 -4.50 -13.10
C ARG A 133 16.27 -3.44 -13.90
#